data_AF-A0A0D8XVR9-F1
#
_entry.id   AF-A0A0D8XVR9-F1
#
_cell.length_a   1.000
_cell.length_b   1.000
_cell.length_c   1.000
_cell.angle_alpha   90.00
_cell.angle_beta   90.00
_cell.angle_gamma   90.00
#
_symmetry.space_group_name_H-M   'P 1'
#
loop_
_entity.id
_entity.type
_entity.pdbx_description
1 polymer ?
#
loop_
_entity_poly.entity_id
_entity_poly.type
_entity_poly.pdbx_seq_one_letter_code
_entity_poly.pdbx_strand_id
1 'polypeptide(L)'
;FCYSRVLIVLGVIHLRTPSSIARKIRKNPQWLKLEQDLNTFNDPELHRMEQVAALGITKARDLARLFSLMLSGKLISKQLLEQFKKPQIVSGLDEIMMTPLPKGHGFLYERHPTAGVIQDLEEVQ
;
A
#
# COMPACT_ATOMS: atom_id res chain seq x y z
N PHE A 1 10.10 -12.51 -5.26
CA PHE A 1 10.97 -11.74 -4.36
C PHE A 1 10.66 -10.26 -4.56
N CYS A 2 10.23 -9.54 -3.52
CA CYS A 2 9.73 -8.15 -3.55
C CYS A 2 10.84 -7.08 -3.43
N TYR A 3 12.09 -7.51 -3.16
CA TYR A 3 13.22 -6.62 -2.83
C TYR A 3 13.61 -5.63 -3.93
N SER A 4 13.57 -6.01 -5.21
CA SER A 4 14.00 -5.13 -6.29
C SER A 4 13.13 -3.87 -6.39
N ARG A 5 11.82 -3.98 -6.13
CA ARG A 5 10.90 -2.84 -6.19
C ARG A 5 11.07 -1.89 -5.02
N VAL A 6 11.37 -2.41 -3.83
CA VAL A 6 11.65 -1.58 -2.65
C VAL A 6 12.87 -0.70 -2.91
N LEU A 7 13.95 -1.27 -3.46
CA LEU A 7 15.15 -0.50 -3.80
C LEU A 7 14.87 0.56 -4.88
N ILE A 8 14.09 0.23 -5.91
CA ILE A 8 13.66 1.18 -6.95
C ILE A 8 12.86 2.33 -6.33
N VAL A 9 11.87 2.03 -5.49
CA VAL A 9 11.05 3.05 -4.83
C VAL A 9 11.90 3.93 -3.91
N LEU A 10 12.82 3.35 -3.14
CA LEU A 10 13.76 4.11 -2.31
C LEU A 10 14.63 5.03 -3.17
N GLY A 11 15.19 4.54 -4.27
CA GLY A 11 15.95 5.35 -5.22
C GLY A 11 15.14 6.51 -5.80
N VAL A 12 13.92 6.23 -6.27
CA VAL A 12 12.97 7.24 -6.77
C VAL A 12 12.65 8.29 -5.72
N ILE A 13 12.45 7.93 -4.46
CA ILE A 13 12.17 8.89 -3.38
C ILE A 13 13.38 9.80 -3.13
N HIS A 14 14.60 9.26 -3.12
CA HIS A 14 15.82 10.03 -2.82
C HIS A 14 16.27 10.91 -3.99
N LEU A 15 16.00 10.52 -5.24
CA LEU A 15 16.41 11.26 -6.44
C LEU A 15 15.43 12.36 -6.87
N ARG A 16 14.33 12.56 -6.12
CA ARG A 16 13.29 13.52 -6.50
C ARG A 16 13.69 14.97 -6.35
N THR A 17 13.29 15.76 -7.33
CA THR A 17 13.48 17.21 -7.31
C THR A 17 12.73 17.86 -6.14
N PRO A 18 13.23 18.99 -5.59
CA PRO A 18 12.58 19.71 -4.51
C PRO A 18 11.18 20.24 -4.84
N SER A 19 10.86 20.43 -6.13
CA SER A 19 9.56 20.88 -6.62
C SER A 19 8.53 19.76 -6.82
N SER A 20 8.93 18.49 -6.64
CA SER A 20 8.07 17.33 -6.88
C SER A 20 6.84 17.28 -5.96
N ILE A 21 5.77 16.65 -6.45
CA ILE A 21 4.51 16.50 -5.69
C ILE A 21 4.71 15.78 -4.35
N ALA A 22 5.56 14.75 -4.31
CA ALA A 22 5.87 14.04 -3.07
C ALA A 22 6.55 14.95 -2.03
N ARG A 23 7.44 15.86 -2.46
CA ARG A 23 8.07 16.83 -1.55
C ARG A 23 7.04 17.84 -1.00
N LYS A 24 6.08 18.26 -1.82
CA LYS A 24 4.98 19.15 -1.39
C LYS A 24 4.07 18.45 -0.39
N ILE A 25 3.65 17.21 -0.67
CA ILE A 25 2.85 16.39 0.25
C ILE A 25 3.56 16.20 1.58
N ARG A 26 4.87 15.94 1.58
CA ARG A 26 5.67 15.78 2.81
C ARG A 26 5.64 17.00 3.73
N LYS A 27 5.47 18.21 3.17
CA LYS A 27 5.45 19.47 3.93
C LYS A 27 4.05 19.94 4.30
N ASN A 28 3.01 19.29 3.78
CA ASN A 28 1.63 19.74 3.93
C ASN A 28 1.03 19.45 5.32
N PRO A 29 1.06 18.21 5.85
CA PRO A 29 0.48 17.92 7.15
C PRO A 29 1.38 18.44 8.29
N GLN A 30 0.85 19.36 9.10
CA GLN A 30 1.56 19.87 10.29
C GLN A 30 1.75 18.80 11.37
N TRP A 31 0.87 17.80 11.38
CA TRP A 31 0.85 16.69 12.34
C TRP A 31 1.79 15.55 11.97
N LEU A 32 2.29 15.48 10.71
CA LEU A 32 3.18 14.40 10.26
C LEU A 32 4.55 14.98 9.92
N LYS A 33 5.42 15.08 10.91
CA LYS A 33 6.82 15.51 10.73
C LYS A 33 7.68 14.31 10.37
N LEU A 34 8.25 14.34 9.17
CA LEU A 34 9.16 13.31 8.66
C LEU A 34 10.61 13.80 8.81
N GLU A 35 11.03 13.93 10.07
CA GLU A 35 12.39 14.32 10.49
C GLU A 35 13.19 13.07 10.90
N GLN A 36 14.52 13.10 10.77
CA GLN A 36 15.37 11.93 11.05
C GLN A 36 15.39 11.56 12.54
N ASP A 37 15.21 12.56 13.40
CA ASP A 37 15.44 12.45 14.84
C ASP A 37 14.13 12.29 15.63
N LEU A 38 12.98 12.39 14.94
CA LEU A 38 11.66 12.35 15.53
C LEU A 38 10.80 11.30 14.85
N ASN A 39 10.43 10.26 15.60
CA ASN A 39 9.39 9.35 15.16
C ASN A 39 8.00 9.88 15.57
N THR A 40 7.41 10.64 14.67
CA THR A 40 6.06 11.21 14.84
C THR A 40 4.99 10.13 15.13
N PHE A 41 5.16 8.90 14.68
CA PHE A 41 4.20 7.82 14.97
C PHE A 41 4.21 7.34 16.43
N ASN A 42 5.18 7.75 17.24
CA ASN A 42 5.26 7.38 18.66
C ASN A 42 4.64 8.42 19.60
N ASP A 43 4.04 9.49 19.07
CA ASP A 43 3.35 10.51 19.86
C ASP A 43 1.95 10.02 20.29
N PRO A 44 1.64 9.91 21.61
CA PRO A 44 0.33 9.51 22.11
C PRO A 44 -0.80 10.47 21.71
N GLU A 45 -0.50 11.74 21.46
CA GLU A 45 -1.48 12.71 20.97
C GLU A 45 -1.96 12.34 19.57
N LEU A 46 -1.06 11.84 18.73
CA LEU A 46 -1.38 11.40 17.38
C LEU A 46 -2.11 10.06 17.36
N HIS A 47 -1.87 9.17 18.32
CA HIS A 47 -2.64 7.93 18.44
C HIS A 47 -4.13 8.18 18.68
N ARG A 48 -4.49 9.30 19.29
CA ARG A 48 -5.90 9.69 19.49
C ARG A 48 -6.54 10.26 18.24
N MET A 49 -5.76 10.65 17.23
CA MET A 49 -6.29 11.05 15.95
C MET A 49 -6.67 9.83 15.12
N GLU A 50 -7.90 9.79 14.63
CA GLU A 50 -8.42 8.69 13.80
C GLU A 50 -7.92 8.75 12.34
N GLN A 51 -6.60 8.74 12.13
CA GLN A 51 -5.99 8.68 10.80
C GLN A 51 -5.89 7.23 10.32
N VAL A 52 -7.02 6.68 9.86
CA VAL A 52 -7.18 5.27 9.45
C VAL A 52 -6.17 4.83 8.38
N ALA A 53 -5.68 5.76 7.55
CA ALA A 53 -4.73 5.48 6.50
C ALA A 53 -3.27 5.24 6.96
N ALA A 54 -2.90 5.68 8.17
CA ALA A 54 -1.49 5.71 8.59
C ALA A 54 -1.23 5.31 10.06
N LEU A 55 -2.20 5.48 10.96
CA LEU A 55 -2.01 5.33 12.41
C LEU A 55 -2.62 4.04 12.98
N GLY A 56 -2.82 3.02 12.13
CA GLY A 56 -3.32 1.72 12.58
C GLY A 56 -2.30 0.99 13.46
N ILE A 57 -2.66 0.70 14.71
CA ILE A 57 -1.83 -0.06 15.66
C ILE A 57 -2.40 -1.47 15.79
N THR A 58 -1.59 -2.49 15.47
CA THR A 58 -2.02 -3.90 15.58
C THR A 58 -0.83 -4.83 15.82
N LYS A 59 -1.12 -6.06 16.24
CA LYS A 59 -0.12 -7.15 16.35
C LYS A 59 -0.17 -8.01 15.10
N ALA A 60 0.98 -8.58 14.71
CA ALA A 60 1.05 -9.46 13.53
C ALA A 60 0.04 -10.63 13.60
N ARG A 61 -0.14 -11.24 14.78
CA ARG A 61 -1.15 -12.29 15.03
C ARG A 61 -2.56 -11.82 14.71
N ASP A 62 -2.92 -10.63 15.19
CA ASP A 62 -4.28 -10.13 15.10
C ASP A 62 -4.61 -9.72 13.66
N LEU A 63 -3.63 -9.13 12.97
CA LEU A 63 -3.72 -8.85 11.54
C LEU A 63 -3.87 -10.12 10.70
N ALA A 64 -3.07 -11.17 10.99
CA ALA A 64 -3.20 -12.46 10.30
C ALA A 64 -4.57 -13.10 10.55
N ARG A 65 -5.07 -13.02 11.79
CA ARG A 65 -6.42 -13.50 12.13
C ARG A 65 -7.50 -12.72 11.38
N LEU A 66 -7.38 -11.39 11.28
CA LEU A 66 -8.30 -10.54 10.52
C LEU A 66 -8.39 -10.99 9.05
N PHE A 67 -7.25 -11.15 8.38
CA PHE A 67 -7.22 -11.63 6.99
C PHE A 67 -7.72 -13.06 6.85
N SER A 68 -7.43 -13.96 7.79
CA SER A 68 -7.97 -15.33 7.79
C SER A 68 -9.50 -15.33 7.87
N LEU A 69 -10.09 -14.50 8.73
CA LEU A 69 -11.54 -14.37 8.85
C LEU A 69 -12.17 -13.76 7.59
N MET A 70 -11.52 -12.75 7.00
CA MET A 70 -11.91 -12.16 5.71
C MET A 70 -11.93 -13.21 4.59
N LEU A 71 -10.84 -13.95 4.41
CA LEU A 71 -10.70 -14.99 3.38
C LEU A 71 -11.66 -16.16 3.58
N SER A 72 -11.98 -16.49 4.84
CA SER A 72 -12.96 -17.53 5.16
C SER A 72 -14.42 -17.15 4.84
N GLY A 73 -14.67 -15.88 4.51
CA GLY A 73 -16.00 -15.36 4.23
C GLY A 73 -16.80 -14.99 5.50
N LYS A 74 -16.14 -14.90 6.66
CA LYS A 74 -16.79 -14.60 7.95
C LYS A 74 -16.91 -13.10 8.23
N LEU A 75 -16.02 -12.27 7.68
CA LEU A 75 -16.09 -10.81 7.78
C LEU A 75 -16.73 -10.15 6.56
N ILE A 76 -16.48 -10.70 5.38
CA ILE A 76 -17.07 -10.24 4.13
C ILE A 76 -17.63 -11.44 3.36
N SER A 77 -18.63 -11.23 2.50
CA SER A 77 -19.19 -12.33 1.71
C SER A 77 -18.16 -12.86 0.69
N LYS A 78 -18.27 -14.14 0.34
CA LYS A 78 -17.42 -14.72 -0.71
C LYS A 78 -17.60 -14.02 -2.06
N GLN A 79 -18.81 -13.55 -2.36
CA GLN A 79 -19.08 -12.77 -3.57
C GLN A 79 -18.29 -11.46 -3.60
N LEU A 80 -18.25 -10.72 -2.47
CA LEU A 80 -17.46 -9.50 -2.36
C LEU A 80 -15.95 -9.83 -2.41
N LEU A 81 -15.53 -10.93 -1.79
CA LEU A 81 -14.14 -11.38 -1.86
C LEU A 81 -13.69 -11.64 -3.31
N GLU A 82 -14.54 -12.22 -4.16
CA GLU A 82 -14.23 -12.41 -5.58
C GLU A 82 -14.03 -11.07 -6.32
N GLN A 83 -14.81 -10.04 -5.98
CA GLN A 83 -14.62 -8.70 -6.54
C GLN A 83 -13.26 -8.12 -6.11
N PHE A 84 -12.87 -8.34 -4.85
CA PHE A 84 -11.60 -7.86 -4.33
C PHE A 84 -10.38 -8.56 -4.93
N LYS A 85 -10.51 -9.67 -5.65
CA LYS A 85 -9.38 -10.30 -6.34
C LYS A 85 -8.90 -9.49 -7.55
N LYS A 86 -9.74 -8.62 -8.10
CA LYS A 86 -9.41 -7.83 -9.29
C LYS A 86 -9.07 -6.38 -8.91
N PRO A 87 -7.87 -5.87 -9.27
CA PRO A 87 -7.56 -4.46 -9.09
C PRO A 87 -8.46 -3.58 -9.96
N GLN A 88 -8.75 -2.36 -9.48
CA GLN A 88 -9.51 -1.36 -10.24
C GLN A 88 -8.59 -0.56 -11.18
N ILE A 89 -7.35 -0.34 -10.77
CA ILE A 89 -6.30 0.32 -11.55
C ILE A 89 -5.20 -0.71 -11.74
N VAL A 90 -4.91 -1.07 -12.99
CA VAL A 90 -3.95 -2.14 -13.33
C VAL A 90 -2.69 -1.57 -13.96
N SER A 91 -2.84 -0.57 -14.83
CA SER A 91 -1.78 0.00 -15.65
C SER A 91 -1.47 1.45 -15.26
N GLY A 92 -0.33 1.94 -15.74
CA GLY A 92 0.14 3.30 -15.49
C GLY A 92 1.08 3.40 -14.30
N LEU A 93 1.80 4.53 -14.24
CA LEU A 93 2.63 4.88 -13.09
C LEU A 93 1.77 5.63 -12.07
N ASP A 94 1.90 5.25 -10.80
CA ASP A 94 1.36 6.08 -9.74
C ASP A 94 2.14 7.40 -9.69
N GLU A 95 1.45 8.54 -9.75
CA GLU A 95 2.12 9.85 -9.82
C GLU A 95 2.94 10.17 -8.57
N ILE A 96 2.54 9.63 -7.42
CA ILE A 96 3.21 9.88 -6.16
C ILE A 96 4.35 8.90 -5.96
N MET A 97 4.23 7.64 -6.36
CA MET A 97 5.25 6.61 -6.15
C MET A 97 6.19 6.44 -7.36
N MET A 98 5.79 6.91 -8.55
CA MET A 98 6.48 6.80 -9.84
C MET A 98 6.90 5.36 -10.18
N THR A 99 6.07 4.40 -9.76
CA THR A 99 6.20 2.97 -10.07
C THR A 99 4.82 2.44 -10.45
N PRO A 100 4.72 1.39 -11.27
CA PRO A 100 3.45 0.70 -11.48
C PRO A 100 2.93 0.20 -10.13
N LEU A 101 1.70 0.55 -9.76
CA LEU A 101 1.08 0.11 -8.51
C LEU A 101 -0.37 -0.27 -8.78
N PRO A 102 -0.62 -1.55 -9.13
CA PRO A 102 -1.97 -2.05 -9.24
C PRO A 102 -2.69 -1.91 -7.89
N LYS A 103 -3.86 -1.27 -7.89
CA LYS A 103 -4.59 -0.91 -6.67
C LYS A 103 -6.10 -0.93 -6.87
N GLY A 104 -6.85 -1.10 -5.78
CA GLY A 104 -8.31 -1.11 -5.78
C GLY A 104 -8.87 -1.56 -4.45
N HIS A 105 -10.08 -1.13 -4.09
CA HIS A 105 -10.77 -1.53 -2.85
C HIS A 105 -9.95 -1.32 -1.55
N GLY A 106 -8.96 -0.43 -1.55
CA GLY A 106 -8.04 -0.22 -0.43
C GLY A 106 -6.83 -1.18 -0.37
N PHE A 107 -6.68 -2.07 -1.35
CA PHE A 107 -5.56 -3.02 -1.45
C PHE A 107 -4.58 -2.66 -2.57
N LEU A 108 -3.33 -3.05 -2.37
CA LEU A 108 -2.30 -3.13 -3.40
C LEU A 108 -2.19 -4.57 -3.89
N TYR A 109 -2.02 -4.75 -5.20
CA TYR A 109 -2.02 -6.07 -5.84
C TYR A 109 -0.65 -6.36 -6.43
N GLU A 110 -0.16 -7.57 -6.18
CA GLU A 110 1.14 -8.04 -6.66
C GLU A 110 1.03 -9.46 -7.19
N ARG A 111 1.82 -9.80 -8.22
CA ARG A 111 1.95 -11.17 -8.67
C ARG A 111 2.68 -12.00 -7.61
N HIS A 112 2.14 -13.18 -7.29
CA HIS A 112 2.77 -14.08 -6.33
C HIS A 112 4.18 -14.48 -6.83
N PRO A 113 5.22 -14.36 -5.99
CA PRO A 113 6.61 -14.50 -6.44
C PRO A 113 7.01 -15.92 -6.84
N THR A 114 6.25 -16.93 -6.41
CA THR A 114 6.45 -18.35 -6.78
C THR A 114 5.30 -18.92 -7.59
N ALA A 115 4.32 -18.10 -7.98
CA ALA A 115 3.40 -18.53 -9.02
C ALA A 115 4.22 -18.55 -10.31
N GLY A 116 4.69 -19.74 -10.68
CA GLY A 116 5.31 -20.02 -11.96
C GLY A 116 4.45 -19.49 -13.10
N VAL A 117 5.03 -19.43 -14.28
CA VAL A 117 4.38 -19.06 -15.54
C VAL A 117 3.08 -19.86 -15.70
N ILE A 118 1.98 -19.31 -15.22
CA ILE A 118 0.65 -19.62 -15.69
C ILE A 118 0.43 -18.55 -16.76
N GLN A 119 0.61 -18.99 -18.01
CA GLN A 119 -0.07 -18.43 -19.17
C GLN A 119 -1.57 -18.29 -18.83
N ASP A 120 -2.25 -17.36 -19.50
CA ASP A 120 -3.69 -17.03 -19.33
C ASP A 120 -3.96 -15.72 -18.58
N LEU A 121 -3.37 -14.65 -19.10
CA LEU A 121 -4.18 -13.50 -19.46
C LEU A 121 -3.99 -13.30 -20.95
N GLU A 122 -4.68 -14.15 -21.72
CA GLU A 122 -4.94 -13.88 -23.13
C GLU A 122 -5.52 -12.47 -23.28
N GLU A 123 -5.05 -11.85 -24.35
CA GLU A 123 -5.54 -10.66 -25.03
C GLU A 123 -7.00 -10.31 -24.70
N VAL A 124 -7.19 -9.12 -24.16
CA VAL A 124 -8.41 -8.36 -24.42
C VAL A 124 -7.98 -7.21 -25.33
N GLN A 125 -8.24 -7.43 -26.63
CA GLN A 125 -8.38 -6.40 -27.66
C GLN A 125 -9.28 -5.25 -27.20
#